data_AF-A0A5C8VEY8-F1
#
_entry.id   AF-A0A5C8VEY8-F1
#
_cell.length_a   1.000
_cell.length_b   1.000
_cell.length_c   1.000
_cell.angle_alpha   90.00
_cell.angle_beta   90.00
_cell.angle_gamma   90.00
#
_symmetry.space_group_name_H-M   'P 1'
#
loop_
_entity.id
_entity.type
_entity.pdbx_description
1 polymer ?
#
loop_
_entity_poly.entity_id
_entity_poly.type
_entity_poly.pdbx_seq_one_letter_code
_entity_poly.pdbx_strand_id
1 'polypeptide(L)'
;MVGDNKTAVLVLAPMPPFPTSAGNRRRLVATCEALQRGGFAVDFAYLQHEDQIYRRFGQQPPTDVAAMETAFRHVFSIPVDSTIPLKTWSGGFSIDAWCPDQVADFISWYFSHHPETSAVVINYVFLSRCLDMVPAGILRIIDTHDRFADRHLQYRPFRSEPNFFYTDRASEAAGLSRADVVLAIQAVEAAYFRGLVDRDVRLLPPLFSEQRPLRVPRQLEKLGFIGHGNDPNLFSISKFAHAWAAVWQRDLPVLVIAGEICGSLENLHLPGVRLAGYAADIESFYEGVDAVVAPMLLGSGLKMKVAEALAMGLPVIGTKIAFEGFDAHHPAHRLGGVSDTIATILRLHKDANGLAALGKASADLLFRYNAIAAACEAEWLTTIPRRPSHSKPRQGEAESSIPRGVSLGPIFLWEERSLRSLPTKDEESSTLVATENPSPAAARATEYTPVRRRWFAKVSSANGSPLGSPLSSLSVRGASVSFAPEWVRSRTLPQAAREALAAFFADVHADWDAQGRTVGVGANGITIVSCVPSFLLTGRRPTAAFVVAATGQIRETRLASITALARPPRLAFEAERMDLTPVPVTLTFAPINTSESSPLMTAPTELNALPCPQVLLLLSDDLIGRLTLAA
;
A
#
# COMPACT_ATOMS: atom_id res chain seq x y z
N MET A 1 -16.54 14.85 -24.13
CA MET A 1 -17.79 14.21 -23.67
C MET A 1 -18.19 13.12 -24.67
N VAL A 2 -17.74 11.88 -24.43
CA VAL A 2 -18.26 10.68 -25.08
C VAL A 2 -19.07 9.97 -23.98
N GLY A 3 -20.38 9.78 -24.19
CA GLY A 3 -21.29 9.33 -23.15
C GLY A 3 -20.94 7.94 -22.60
N ASP A 4 -20.78 7.86 -21.28
CA ASP A 4 -20.52 6.66 -20.48
C ASP A 4 -21.72 5.70 -20.48
N ASN A 5 -21.75 4.78 -21.45
CA ASN A 5 -22.70 3.66 -21.45
C ASN A 5 -22.00 2.29 -21.40
N LYS A 6 -20.83 2.23 -20.76
CA LYS A 6 -20.07 0.98 -20.59
C LYS A 6 -20.68 0.12 -19.49
N THR A 7 -20.77 -1.19 -19.72
CA THR A 7 -21.11 -2.16 -18.67
C THR A 7 -20.05 -2.11 -17.57
N ALA A 8 -20.48 -2.08 -16.31
CA ALA A 8 -19.57 -2.04 -15.17
C ALA A 8 -19.17 -3.45 -14.69
N VAL A 9 -17.94 -3.55 -14.18
CA VAL A 9 -17.41 -4.70 -13.44
C VAL A 9 -16.85 -4.19 -12.12
N LEU A 10 -17.33 -4.76 -11.01
CA LEU A 10 -16.78 -4.49 -9.68
C LEU A 10 -15.51 -5.35 -9.49
N VAL A 11 -14.39 -4.74 -9.12
CA VAL A 11 -13.18 -5.45 -8.73
C VAL A 11 -12.90 -5.18 -7.27
N LEU A 12 -12.84 -6.22 -6.43
CA LEU A 12 -12.57 -6.11 -5.01
C LEU A 12 -11.23 -6.76 -4.67
N ALA A 13 -10.38 -6.04 -3.94
CA ALA A 13 -9.05 -6.52 -3.57
C ALA A 13 -8.62 -6.13 -2.14
N PRO A 14 -7.86 -7.01 -1.44
CA PRO A 14 -7.27 -6.74 -0.12
C PRO A 14 -5.94 -5.95 -0.18
N MET A 15 -5.55 -5.48 -1.36
CA MET A 15 -4.33 -4.70 -1.63
C MET A 15 -4.67 -3.52 -2.53
N PRO A 16 -3.95 -2.40 -2.42
CA PRO A 16 -4.08 -1.30 -3.37
C PRO A 16 -3.38 -1.68 -4.68
N PRO A 17 -3.86 -1.24 -5.85
CA PRO A 17 -3.20 -1.44 -7.13
C PRO A 17 -1.97 -0.54 -7.29
N PHE A 18 -1.96 0.63 -6.64
CA PHE A 18 -0.89 1.62 -6.74
C PHE A 18 -0.24 1.93 -5.38
N PRO A 19 1.09 2.17 -5.37
CA PRO A 19 2.03 1.98 -6.46
C PRO A 19 2.16 0.49 -6.79
N THR A 20 2.46 0.20 -8.05
CA THR A 20 2.56 -1.15 -8.61
C THR A 20 3.91 -1.80 -8.23
N SER A 21 4.21 -1.83 -6.92
CA SER A 21 5.50 -2.18 -6.33
C SER A 21 5.66 -3.67 -5.96
N ALA A 22 4.58 -4.45 -6.05
CA ALA A 22 4.55 -5.87 -5.72
C ALA A 22 3.81 -6.69 -6.78
N GLY A 23 4.12 -7.99 -6.86
CA GLY A 23 3.59 -8.87 -7.91
C GLY A 23 2.07 -9.00 -7.88
N ASN A 24 1.46 -9.07 -6.69
CA ASN A 24 0.01 -9.09 -6.50
C ASN A 24 -0.66 -7.79 -6.98
N ARG A 25 -0.05 -6.63 -6.72
CA ARG A 25 -0.54 -5.32 -7.20
C ARG A 25 -0.44 -5.23 -8.72
N ARG A 26 0.65 -5.74 -9.30
CA ARG A 26 0.81 -5.81 -10.76
C ARG A 26 -0.19 -6.74 -11.43
N ARG A 27 -0.49 -7.88 -10.80
CA ARG A 27 -1.58 -8.77 -11.24
C ARG A 27 -2.93 -8.05 -11.22
N LEU A 28 -3.24 -7.35 -10.14
CA LEU A 28 -4.49 -6.59 -10.00
C LEU A 28 -4.62 -5.54 -11.11
N VAL A 29 -3.58 -4.70 -11.30
CA VAL A 29 -3.55 -3.68 -12.36
C VAL A 29 -3.73 -4.33 -13.73
N ALA A 30 -2.98 -5.38 -14.06
CA ALA A 30 -3.09 -6.05 -15.36
C ALA A 30 -4.50 -6.61 -15.64
N THR A 31 -5.18 -7.14 -14.61
CA THR A 31 -6.56 -7.63 -14.73
C THR A 31 -7.55 -6.50 -14.94
N CYS A 32 -7.40 -5.39 -14.21
CA CYS A 32 -8.24 -4.20 -14.41
C CYS A 32 -8.02 -3.57 -15.79
N GLU A 33 -6.79 -3.47 -16.26
CA GLU A 33 -6.48 -2.96 -17.60
C GLU A 33 -7.04 -3.88 -18.70
N ALA A 34 -7.01 -5.20 -18.51
CA ALA A 34 -7.65 -6.15 -19.42
C ALA A 34 -9.16 -5.90 -19.53
N LEU A 35 -9.86 -5.69 -18.41
CA LEU A 35 -11.27 -5.29 -18.41
C LEU A 35 -11.51 -3.98 -19.17
N GLN A 36 -10.66 -2.98 -18.95
CA GLN A 36 -10.76 -1.68 -19.61
C GLN A 36 -10.51 -1.78 -21.12
N ARG A 37 -9.51 -2.56 -21.56
CA ARG A 37 -9.28 -2.92 -22.98
C ARG A 37 -10.48 -3.66 -23.57
N GLY A 38 -11.13 -4.51 -22.79
CA GLY A 38 -12.38 -5.19 -23.15
C GLY A 38 -13.61 -4.29 -23.26
N GLY A 39 -13.48 -3.01 -22.89
CA GLY A 39 -14.54 -2.00 -22.99
C GLY A 39 -15.42 -1.87 -21.75
N PHE A 40 -15.05 -2.51 -20.63
CA PHE A 40 -15.78 -2.41 -19.37
C PHE A 40 -15.38 -1.15 -18.59
N ALA A 41 -16.32 -0.58 -17.84
CA ALA A 41 -15.99 0.36 -16.78
C ALA A 41 -15.63 -0.43 -15.51
N VAL A 42 -14.52 -0.06 -14.87
CA VAL A 42 -14.06 -0.75 -13.65
C VAL A 42 -14.39 0.11 -12.45
N ASP A 43 -15.20 -0.43 -11.56
CA ASP A 43 -15.42 0.08 -10.22
C ASP A 43 -14.51 -0.72 -9.28
N PHE A 44 -13.69 -0.04 -8.48
CA PHE A 44 -12.70 -0.69 -7.63
C PHE A 44 -13.05 -0.55 -6.14
N ALA A 45 -13.14 -1.66 -5.43
CA ALA A 45 -13.36 -1.71 -3.99
C ALA A 45 -12.09 -2.17 -3.26
N TYR A 46 -11.47 -1.24 -2.54
CA TYR A 46 -10.26 -1.47 -1.77
C TYR A 46 -10.61 -1.87 -0.34
N LEU A 47 -10.40 -3.15 0.01
CA LEU A 47 -10.37 -3.58 1.40
C LEU A 47 -9.01 -3.21 1.99
N GLN A 48 -8.99 -2.36 3.02
CA GLN A 48 -7.78 -1.89 3.71
C GLN A 48 -7.12 -2.98 4.58
N HIS A 49 -6.92 -4.15 4.00
CA HIS A 49 -6.38 -5.35 4.64
C HIS A 49 -4.86 -5.23 4.75
N GLU A 50 -4.17 -5.02 3.63
CA GLU A 50 -2.71 -4.89 3.60
C GLU A 50 -2.21 -3.69 4.43
N ASP A 51 -2.94 -2.58 4.44
CA ASP A 51 -2.61 -1.38 5.24
C ASP A 51 -2.39 -1.71 6.73
N GLN A 52 -3.19 -2.61 7.30
CA GLN A 52 -3.05 -3.01 8.70
C GLN A 52 -1.73 -3.74 8.97
N ILE A 53 -1.21 -4.48 8.00
CA ILE A 53 0.05 -5.21 8.12
C ILE A 53 1.19 -4.20 8.22
N TYR A 54 1.25 -3.22 7.31
CA TYR A 54 2.23 -2.14 7.36
C TYR A 54 2.17 -1.38 8.71
N ARG A 55 0.96 -1.01 9.14
CA ARG A 55 0.75 -0.29 10.41
C ARG A 55 1.23 -1.09 11.63
N ARG A 56 0.95 -2.40 11.69
CA ARG A 56 1.41 -3.29 12.79
C ARG A 56 2.92 -3.33 12.95
N PHE A 57 3.67 -3.14 11.85
CA PHE A 57 5.14 -3.07 11.88
C PHE A 57 5.68 -1.63 11.95
N GLY A 58 4.82 -0.66 12.27
CA GLY A 58 5.16 0.75 12.40
C GLY A 58 5.47 1.44 11.08
N GLN A 59 5.16 0.82 9.94
CA GLN A 59 5.39 1.34 8.60
C GLN A 59 4.16 2.10 8.11
N GLN A 60 4.36 3.06 7.20
CA GLN A 60 3.24 3.69 6.49
C GLN A 60 2.81 2.80 5.34
N PRO A 61 1.50 2.53 5.16
CA PRO A 61 1.03 1.84 3.96
C PRO A 61 1.42 2.64 2.72
N PRO A 62 1.98 2.01 1.68
CA PRO A 62 2.42 2.73 0.49
C PRO A 62 1.26 3.13 -0.44
N THR A 63 0.01 3.12 0.00
CA THR A 63 -1.20 3.26 -0.84
C THR A 63 -1.27 4.61 -1.58
N ASP A 64 -1.35 4.57 -2.91
CA ASP A 64 -1.52 5.76 -3.77
C ASP A 64 -2.98 5.92 -4.21
N VAL A 65 -3.73 6.69 -3.43
CA VAL A 65 -5.16 6.95 -3.66
C VAL A 65 -5.42 7.77 -4.92
N ALA A 66 -4.55 8.71 -5.25
CA ALA A 66 -4.71 9.57 -6.42
C ALA A 66 -4.62 8.77 -7.72
N ALA A 67 -3.65 7.85 -7.78
CA ALA A 67 -3.50 6.95 -8.92
C ALA A 67 -4.71 6.01 -9.05
N MET A 68 -5.26 5.49 -7.94
CA MET A 68 -6.48 4.67 -7.98
C MET A 68 -7.66 5.43 -8.58
N GLU A 69 -7.91 6.66 -8.13
CA GLU A 69 -9.04 7.48 -8.59
C GLU A 69 -8.88 7.94 -10.03
N THR A 70 -7.65 8.07 -10.52
CA THR A 70 -7.38 8.33 -11.93
C THR A 70 -7.64 7.09 -12.79
N ALA A 71 -7.33 5.90 -12.27
CA ALA A 71 -7.37 4.66 -13.02
C ALA A 71 -8.78 4.04 -13.14
N PHE A 72 -9.68 4.27 -12.18
CA PHE A 72 -10.97 3.57 -12.09
C PHE A 72 -12.16 4.53 -12.14
N ARG A 73 -13.34 4.04 -12.58
CA ARG A 73 -14.57 4.85 -12.66
C ARG A 73 -15.01 5.30 -11.27
N HIS A 74 -15.01 4.39 -10.31
CA HIS A 74 -15.26 4.66 -8.90
C HIS A 74 -14.25 3.90 -8.03
N VAL A 75 -13.84 4.52 -6.92
CA VAL A 75 -12.99 3.88 -5.90
C VAL A 75 -13.72 3.89 -4.55
N PHE A 76 -13.99 2.70 -4.05
CA PHE A 76 -14.60 2.47 -2.75
C PHE A 76 -13.53 2.04 -1.75
N SER A 77 -13.65 2.46 -0.49
CA SER A 77 -12.76 2.05 0.58
C SER A 77 -13.56 1.29 1.63
N ILE A 78 -13.11 0.11 1.98
CA ILE A 78 -13.72 -0.76 2.99
C ILE A 78 -12.75 -0.80 4.18
N PRO A 79 -12.90 0.11 5.16
CA PRO A 79 -12.14 0.05 6.41
C PRO A 79 -12.62 -1.15 7.24
N VAL A 80 -11.74 -1.68 8.08
CA VAL A 80 -12.05 -2.78 8.99
C VAL A 80 -11.57 -2.48 10.40
N ASP A 81 -12.32 -2.96 11.38
CA ASP A 81 -12.05 -2.83 12.82
C ASP A 81 -11.38 -4.08 13.41
N SER A 82 -11.44 -5.21 12.70
CA SER A 82 -10.85 -6.47 13.12
C SER A 82 -9.36 -6.57 12.75
N THR A 83 -8.57 -7.10 13.68
CA THR A 83 -7.15 -7.41 13.47
C THR A 83 -6.97 -8.67 12.61
N ILE A 84 -6.25 -8.57 11.50
CA ILE A 84 -5.96 -9.75 10.66
C ILE A 84 -5.03 -10.72 11.41
N PRO A 85 -5.41 -12.01 11.53
CA PRO A 85 -4.55 -13.02 12.11
C PRO A 85 -3.46 -13.42 11.10
N LEU A 86 -2.19 -13.29 11.49
CA LEU A 86 -1.04 -13.61 10.63
C LEU A 86 -0.51 -15.04 10.83
N LYS A 87 -0.97 -15.73 11.88
CA LYS A 87 -0.58 -17.11 12.23
C LYS A 87 -1.79 -17.88 12.76
N THR A 88 -1.80 -19.19 12.54
CA THR A 88 -2.92 -20.07 12.93
C THR A 88 -2.61 -20.91 14.15
N TRP A 89 -1.32 -21.20 14.38
CA TRP A 89 -0.83 -22.12 15.41
C TRP A 89 -1.47 -23.54 15.38
N SER A 90 -2.30 -23.86 14.37
CA SER A 90 -3.14 -25.06 14.32
C SER A 90 -3.72 -25.38 12.92
N GLY A 91 -2.91 -25.97 12.02
CA GLY A 91 -3.41 -26.68 10.83
C GLY A 91 -3.80 -25.85 9.60
N GLY A 92 -3.99 -24.53 9.73
CA GLY A 92 -4.34 -23.62 8.63
C GLY A 92 -5.49 -22.68 8.99
N PHE A 93 -5.68 -21.62 8.19
CA PHE A 93 -6.82 -20.73 8.38
C PHE A 93 -8.09 -21.39 7.84
N SER A 94 -9.22 -21.12 8.48
CA SER A 94 -10.52 -21.38 7.83
C SER A 94 -10.62 -20.52 6.57
N ILE A 95 -11.35 -21.01 5.57
CA ILE A 95 -11.44 -20.32 4.26
C ILE A 95 -11.93 -18.87 4.37
N ASP A 96 -12.77 -18.58 5.36
CA ASP A 96 -13.39 -17.26 5.53
C ASP A 96 -12.67 -16.38 6.57
N ALA A 97 -11.55 -16.85 7.15
CA ALA A 97 -10.88 -16.15 8.25
C ALA A 97 -10.42 -14.73 7.92
N TRP A 98 -10.19 -14.44 6.63
CA TRP A 98 -9.73 -13.13 6.14
C TRP A 98 -10.82 -12.37 5.35
N CYS A 99 -12.09 -12.81 5.42
CA CYS A 99 -13.24 -12.12 4.85
C CYS A 99 -14.12 -11.52 5.98
N PRO A 100 -13.86 -10.28 6.43
CA PRO A 100 -14.63 -9.67 7.50
C PRO A 100 -16.04 -9.24 7.02
N ASP A 101 -16.99 -9.06 7.94
CA ASP A 101 -18.40 -8.79 7.62
C ASP A 101 -18.60 -7.50 6.84
N GLN A 102 -17.73 -6.51 7.02
CA GLN A 102 -17.75 -5.25 6.28
C GLN A 102 -17.65 -5.46 4.75
N VAL A 103 -17.01 -6.55 4.30
CA VAL A 103 -16.95 -6.89 2.86
C VAL A 103 -18.30 -7.39 2.37
N ALA A 104 -18.99 -8.22 3.15
CA ALA A 104 -20.32 -8.73 2.81
C ALA A 104 -21.38 -7.61 2.83
N ASP A 105 -21.31 -6.73 3.83
CA ASP A 105 -22.15 -5.52 3.93
C ASP A 105 -21.96 -4.63 2.69
N PHE A 106 -20.70 -4.38 2.30
CA PHE A 106 -20.36 -3.58 1.12
C PHE A 106 -20.91 -4.19 -0.17
N ILE A 107 -20.73 -5.51 -0.39
CA ILE A 107 -21.24 -6.17 -1.61
C ILE A 107 -22.76 -6.04 -1.71
N SER A 108 -23.47 -6.26 -0.61
CA SER A 108 -24.94 -6.12 -0.55
C SER A 108 -25.37 -4.70 -0.91
N TRP A 109 -24.71 -3.70 -0.29
CA TRP A 109 -24.96 -2.30 -0.58
C TRP A 109 -24.66 -1.95 -2.05
N TYR A 110 -23.48 -2.31 -2.57
CA TYR A 110 -23.04 -1.93 -3.91
C TYR A 110 -24.02 -2.40 -4.99
N PHE A 111 -24.45 -3.67 -4.95
CA PHE A 111 -25.36 -4.20 -5.96
C PHE A 111 -26.79 -3.64 -5.88
N SER A 112 -27.19 -3.05 -4.75
CA SER A 112 -28.46 -2.31 -4.66
C SER A 112 -28.40 -0.90 -5.27
N HIS A 113 -27.20 -0.34 -5.44
CA HIS A 113 -26.98 1.03 -5.94
C HIS A 113 -26.42 1.08 -7.37
N HIS A 114 -25.80 0.00 -7.85
CA HIS A 114 -25.14 -0.10 -9.16
C HIS A 114 -25.75 -1.22 -10.03
N PRO A 115 -27.02 -1.09 -10.49
CA PRO A 115 -27.70 -2.13 -11.25
C PRO A 115 -27.10 -2.39 -12.64
N GLU A 116 -26.27 -1.49 -13.17
CA GLU A 116 -25.55 -1.64 -14.43
C GLU A 116 -24.39 -2.65 -14.36
N THR A 117 -23.97 -3.03 -13.15
CA THR A 117 -22.88 -3.99 -12.96
C THR A 117 -23.30 -5.38 -13.42
N SER A 118 -22.41 -6.04 -14.15
CA SER A 118 -22.66 -7.35 -14.76
C SER A 118 -21.84 -8.50 -14.14
N ALA A 119 -20.72 -8.16 -13.51
CA ALA A 119 -19.80 -9.10 -12.92
C ALA A 119 -19.08 -8.50 -11.72
N VAL A 120 -18.59 -9.38 -10.85
CA VAL A 120 -17.67 -9.05 -9.77
C VAL A 120 -16.44 -9.94 -9.84
N VAL A 121 -15.26 -9.34 -9.73
CA VAL A 121 -13.97 -10.02 -9.61
C VAL A 121 -13.47 -9.84 -8.19
N ILE A 122 -13.38 -10.92 -7.43
CA ILE A 122 -12.80 -10.96 -6.09
C ILE A 122 -11.37 -11.47 -6.18
N ASN A 123 -10.42 -10.70 -5.66
CA ASN A 123 -9.02 -11.12 -5.59
C ASN A 123 -8.80 -11.98 -4.36
N TYR A 124 -8.22 -13.16 -4.58
CA TYR A 124 -7.98 -14.22 -3.60
C TYR A 124 -9.22 -14.95 -3.07
N VAL A 125 -9.07 -16.28 -2.92
CA VAL A 125 -10.14 -17.17 -2.45
C VAL A 125 -10.59 -16.88 -1.02
N PHE A 126 -9.75 -16.31 -0.17
CA PHE A 126 -10.10 -16.04 1.23
C PHE A 126 -11.12 -14.92 1.40
N LEU A 127 -11.46 -14.18 0.34
CA LEU A 127 -12.58 -13.23 0.31
C LEU A 127 -13.86 -13.82 -0.29
N SER A 128 -13.86 -15.09 -0.69
CA SER A 128 -14.94 -15.71 -1.47
C SER A 128 -16.30 -15.71 -0.75
N ARG A 129 -16.36 -15.65 0.59
CA ARG A 129 -17.62 -15.57 1.34
C ARG A 129 -18.51 -14.40 0.90
N CYS A 130 -17.91 -13.28 0.49
CA CYS A 130 -18.71 -12.13 0.04
C CYS A 130 -19.51 -12.41 -1.24
N LEU A 131 -19.15 -13.44 -2.02
CA LEU A 131 -19.88 -13.85 -3.21
C LEU A 131 -21.28 -14.40 -2.90
N ASP A 132 -21.53 -14.87 -1.67
CA ASP A 132 -22.84 -15.32 -1.22
C ASP A 132 -23.85 -14.16 -1.18
N MET A 133 -23.37 -12.91 -1.09
CA MET A 133 -24.20 -11.69 -1.10
C MET A 133 -24.48 -11.17 -2.52
N VAL A 134 -23.83 -11.73 -3.54
CA VAL A 134 -23.96 -11.27 -4.92
C VAL A 134 -25.31 -11.74 -5.49
N PRO A 135 -26.15 -10.85 -6.07
CA PRO A 135 -27.43 -11.23 -6.64
C PRO A 135 -27.35 -12.25 -7.79
N ALA A 136 -28.45 -12.95 -8.04
CA ALA A 136 -28.56 -13.82 -9.21
C ALA A 136 -28.36 -13.05 -10.52
N GLY A 137 -27.73 -13.69 -11.50
CA GLY A 137 -27.48 -13.12 -12.83
C GLY A 137 -26.27 -12.18 -12.93
N ILE A 138 -25.54 -11.95 -11.83
CA ILE A 138 -24.21 -11.34 -11.83
C ILE A 138 -23.17 -12.45 -11.94
N LEU A 139 -22.20 -12.30 -12.84
CA LEU A 139 -21.10 -13.27 -12.99
C LEU A 139 -20.12 -13.12 -11.81
N ARG A 140 -19.92 -14.20 -11.05
CA ARG A 140 -18.99 -14.26 -9.91
C ARG A 140 -17.64 -14.81 -10.35
N ILE A 141 -16.59 -14.01 -10.20
CA ILE A 141 -15.24 -14.37 -10.63
C ILE A 141 -14.30 -14.32 -9.43
N ILE A 142 -13.47 -15.33 -9.25
CA ILE A 142 -12.32 -15.28 -8.35
C ILE A 142 -11.05 -15.18 -9.18
N ASP A 143 -10.27 -14.11 -8.98
CA ASP A 143 -8.89 -14.02 -9.46
C ASP A 143 -7.95 -14.64 -8.42
N THR A 144 -7.41 -15.82 -8.74
CA THR A 144 -6.43 -16.49 -7.88
C THR A 144 -5.04 -15.96 -8.20
N HIS A 145 -4.32 -15.53 -7.18
CA HIS A 145 -2.92 -15.06 -7.36
C HIS A 145 -1.90 -16.15 -7.03
N ASP A 146 -2.35 -17.15 -6.29
CA ASP A 146 -1.56 -18.27 -5.83
C ASP A 146 -2.50 -19.39 -5.36
N ARG A 147 -2.03 -20.64 -5.37
CA ARG A 147 -2.66 -21.77 -4.65
C ARG A 147 -2.40 -21.70 -3.14
N PHE A 148 -3.45 -21.64 -2.30
CA PHE A 148 -3.36 -21.57 -0.83
C PHE A 148 -3.38 -22.91 -0.11
N ALA A 149 -3.93 -23.96 -0.74
CA ALA A 149 -3.94 -25.29 -0.13
C ALA A 149 -2.51 -25.77 0.17
N ASP A 150 -2.33 -26.26 1.39
CA ASP A 150 -1.16 -27.01 1.83
C ASP A 150 0.18 -26.26 1.71
N ARG A 151 0.16 -24.91 1.60
CA ARG A 151 1.41 -24.11 1.53
C ARG A 151 2.36 -24.40 2.67
N HIS A 152 1.83 -24.65 3.86
CA HIS A 152 2.61 -25.00 5.05
C HIS A 152 3.55 -26.19 4.82
N LEU A 153 3.25 -27.11 3.89
CA LEU A 153 4.13 -28.23 3.54
C LEU A 153 5.47 -27.77 2.97
N GLN A 154 5.50 -26.65 2.22
CA GLN A 154 6.73 -26.09 1.67
C GLN A 154 7.65 -25.50 2.75
N TYR A 155 7.06 -25.12 3.90
CA TYR A 155 7.78 -24.51 5.02
C TYR A 155 8.24 -25.53 6.07
N ARG A 156 7.68 -26.75 6.07
CA ARG A 156 8.04 -27.84 7.00
C ARG A 156 9.55 -28.15 7.06
N PRO A 157 10.30 -28.23 5.93
CA PRO A 157 11.74 -28.47 5.98
C PRO A 157 12.52 -27.40 6.75
N PHE A 158 11.95 -26.20 6.89
CA PHE A 158 12.56 -25.05 7.57
C PHE A 158 12.02 -24.82 8.98
N ARG A 159 11.18 -25.74 9.51
CA ARG A 159 10.52 -25.61 10.83
C ARG A 159 9.85 -24.23 11.01
N SER A 160 9.23 -23.74 9.95
CA SER A 160 8.58 -22.43 9.90
C SER A 160 7.11 -22.57 9.49
N GLU A 161 6.28 -21.57 9.80
CA GLU A 161 4.89 -21.43 9.33
C GLU A 161 4.86 -20.34 8.23
N PRO A 162 3.98 -20.45 7.21
CA PRO A 162 3.79 -19.37 6.25
C PRO A 162 3.38 -18.07 6.96
N ASN A 163 3.99 -16.94 6.58
CA ASN A 163 3.65 -15.60 7.09
C ASN A 163 2.45 -14.95 6.38
N PHE A 164 1.70 -15.71 5.58
CA PHE A 164 0.54 -15.26 4.81
C PHE A 164 -0.56 -16.32 4.85
N PHE A 165 -1.76 -16.00 4.35
CA PHE A 165 -2.88 -16.93 4.32
C PHE A 165 -2.48 -18.29 3.74
N TYR A 166 -3.00 -19.35 4.33
CA TYR A 166 -2.93 -20.71 3.82
C TYR A 166 -4.07 -21.51 4.45
N THR A 167 -4.53 -22.53 3.75
CA THR A 167 -5.63 -23.38 4.21
C THR A 167 -5.42 -24.82 3.74
N ASP A 168 -6.37 -25.70 4.01
CA ASP A 168 -6.37 -27.06 3.50
C ASP A 168 -7.05 -27.15 2.11
N ARG A 169 -6.86 -28.27 1.42
CA ARG A 169 -7.42 -28.50 0.09
C ARG A 169 -8.96 -28.44 0.05
N ALA A 170 -9.66 -28.95 1.07
CA ALA A 170 -11.11 -28.96 1.09
C ALA A 170 -11.69 -27.55 1.30
N SER A 171 -11.05 -26.78 2.18
CA SER A 171 -11.36 -25.38 2.44
C SER A 171 -11.12 -24.50 1.20
N GLU A 172 -10.00 -24.68 0.48
CA GLU A 172 -9.76 -23.97 -0.78
C GLU A 172 -10.82 -24.34 -1.85
N ALA A 173 -11.17 -25.62 -1.97
CA ALA A 173 -12.23 -26.07 -2.88
C ALA A 173 -13.58 -25.44 -2.55
N ALA A 174 -13.95 -25.38 -1.27
CA ALA A 174 -15.20 -24.78 -0.81
C ALA A 174 -15.26 -23.28 -1.17
N GLY A 175 -14.16 -22.54 -0.95
CA GLY A 175 -14.10 -21.13 -1.31
C GLY A 175 -14.18 -20.88 -2.82
N LEU A 176 -13.43 -21.65 -3.62
CA LEU A 176 -13.46 -21.53 -5.08
C LEU A 176 -14.82 -21.90 -5.69
N SER A 177 -15.56 -22.82 -5.06
CA SER A 177 -16.88 -23.28 -5.52
C SER A 177 -17.97 -22.21 -5.44
N ARG A 178 -17.73 -21.11 -4.71
CA ARG A 178 -18.63 -19.94 -4.62
C ARG A 178 -18.61 -19.06 -5.88
N ALA A 179 -17.63 -19.23 -6.75
CA ALA A 179 -17.54 -18.50 -8.02
C ALA A 179 -18.15 -19.29 -9.18
N ASP A 180 -18.55 -18.57 -10.22
CA ASP A 180 -18.92 -19.14 -11.51
C ASP A 180 -17.65 -19.41 -12.34
N VAL A 181 -16.67 -18.50 -12.26
CA VAL A 181 -15.39 -18.57 -12.96
C VAL A 181 -14.21 -18.40 -11.98
N VAL A 182 -13.20 -19.25 -12.12
CA VAL A 182 -11.91 -19.14 -11.41
C VAL A 182 -10.82 -18.81 -12.42
N LEU A 183 -10.14 -17.68 -12.22
CA LEU A 183 -8.99 -17.27 -13.03
C LEU A 183 -7.71 -17.75 -12.34
N ALA A 184 -6.90 -18.49 -13.09
CA ALA A 184 -5.58 -18.96 -12.67
C ALA A 184 -4.49 -18.23 -13.45
N ILE A 185 -3.37 -17.90 -12.80
CA ILE A 185 -2.27 -17.18 -13.47
C ILE A 185 -1.42 -18.14 -14.32
N GLN A 186 -1.18 -19.36 -13.83
CA GLN A 186 -0.30 -20.34 -14.47
C GLN A 186 -1.06 -21.59 -14.93
N ALA A 187 -0.61 -22.20 -16.03
CA ALA A 187 -1.25 -23.40 -16.58
C ALA A 187 -1.28 -24.58 -15.59
N VAL A 188 -0.25 -24.73 -14.75
CA VAL A 188 -0.18 -25.76 -13.70
C VAL A 188 -1.23 -25.51 -12.60
N GLU A 189 -1.43 -24.25 -12.21
CA GLU A 189 -2.46 -23.86 -11.25
C GLU A 189 -3.86 -24.04 -11.83
N ALA A 190 -4.06 -23.67 -13.09
CA ALA A 190 -5.31 -23.91 -13.81
C ALA A 190 -5.67 -25.40 -13.82
N ALA A 191 -4.71 -26.28 -14.14
CA ALA A 191 -4.90 -27.72 -14.10
C ALA A 191 -5.22 -28.23 -12.68
N TYR A 192 -4.54 -27.69 -11.66
CA TYR A 192 -4.81 -28.02 -10.26
C TYR A 192 -6.24 -27.65 -9.86
N PHE A 193 -6.69 -26.42 -10.16
CA PHE A 193 -8.03 -25.95 -9.79
C PHE A 193 -9.13 -26.69 -10.56
N ARG A 194 -8.91 -27.06 -11.84
CA ARG A 194 -9.85 -27.93 -12.59
C ARG A 194 -10.04 -29.29 -11.94
N GLY A 195 -8.98 -29.82 -11.32
CA GLY A 195 -9.05 -31.06 -10.53
C GLY A 195 -9.56 -30.85 -9.10
N LEU A 196 -9.88 -29.62 -8.71
CA LEU A 196 -10.33 -29.27 -7.36
C LEU A 196 -11.82 -28.91 -7.31
N VAL A 197 -12.34 -28.24 -8.33
CA VAL A 197 -13.73 -27.75 -8.38
C VAL A 197 -14.41 -28.04 -9.73
N ASP A 198 -15.72 -28.26 -9.69
CA ASP A 198 -16.58 -28.37 -10.87
C ASP A 198 -17.12 -26.98 -11.26
N ARG A 199 -16.19 -26.11 -11.66
CA ARG A 199 -16.42 -24.72 -12.09
C ARG A 199 -15.59 -24.39 -13.31
N ASP A 200 -15.94 -23.30 -13.98
CA ASP A 200 -15.19 -22.84 -15.14
C ASP A 200 -13.84 -22.25 -14.70
N VAL A 201 -12.75 -22.99 -14.92
CA VAL A 201 -11.40 -22.54 -14.61
C VAL A 201 -10.69 -22.10 -15.88
N ARG A 202 -10.39 -20.80 -15.96
CA ARG A 202 -9.69 -20.17 -17.09
C ARG A 202 -8.25 -19.81 -16.70
N LEU A 203 -7.35 -20.00 -17.65
CA LEU A 203 -6.01 -19.46 -17.56
C LEU A 203 -6.08 -17.98 -17.95
N LEU A 204 -5.48 -17.10 -17.16
CA LEU A 204 -5.31 -15.69 -17.49
C LEU A 204 -3.93 -15.27 -16.99
N PRO A 205 -2.87 -15.41 -17.79
CA PRO A 205 -1.56 -14.85 -17.47
C PRO A 205 -1.58 -13.33 -17.72
N PRO A 206 -0.85 -12.50 -16.94
CA PRO A 206 -0.71 -11.08 -17.25
C PRO A 206 -0.04 -10.87 -18.61
N LEU A 207 -0.61 -10.00 -19.44
CA LEU A 207 -0.05 -9.59 -20.74
C LEU A 207 0.94 -8.44 -20.54
N PHE A 208 2.13 -8.54 -21.15
CA PHE A 208 3.14 -7.47 -21.14
C PHE A 208 3.19 -6.80 -22.50
N SER A 209 2.33 -5.80 -22.71
CA SER A 209 2.19 -5.10 -23.99
C SER A 209 3.39 -4.21 -24.32
N GLU A 210 3.99 -3.59 -23.30
CA GLU A 210 5.20 -2.78 -23.46
C GLU A 210 6.43 -3.68 -23.53
N GLN A 211 7.06 -3.71 -24.69
CA GLN A 211 8.23 -4.53 -24.96
C GLN A 211 9.34 -3.65 -25.50
N ARG A 212 10.50 -3.72 -24.85
CA ARG A 212 11.70 -3.03 -25.31
C ARG A 212 12.50 -3.94 -26.25
N PRO A 213 13.24 -3.35 -27.20
CA PRO A 213 14.14 -4.12 -28.04
C PRO A 213 15.12 -4.94 -27.20
N LEU A 214 15.49 -6.11 -27.70
CA LEU A 214 16.46 -6.98 -27.06
C LEU A 214 17.78 -6.22 -26.82
N ARG A 215 18.23 -6.20 -25.56
CA ARG A 215 19.51 -5.66 -25.13
C ARG A 215 20.46 -6.82 -24.85
N VAL A 216 21.35 -7.09 -25.81
CA VAL A 216 22.40 -8.09 -25.63
C VAL A 216 23.68 -7.41 -25.17
N PRO A 217 24.13 -7.62 -23.93
CA PRO A 217 25.43 -7.14 -23.49
C PRO A 217 26.56 -7.96 -24.13
N ARG A 218 27.72 -7.34 -24.38
CA ARG A 218 28.93 -8.05 -24.84
C ARG A 218 29.59 -8.86 -23.72
N GLN A 219 29.43 -8.40 -22.49
CA GLN A 219 29.90 -9.03 -21.27
C GLN A 219 28.98 -8.63 -20.10
N LEU A 220 28.94 -9.43 -19.05
CA LEU A 220 28.16 -9.13 -17.85
C LEU A 220 28.99 -8.29 -16.88
N GLU A 221 28.56 -7.07 -16.55
CA GLU A 221 29.16 -6.22 -15.52
C GLU A 221 28.23 -6.06 -14.30
N LYS A 222 26.91 -6.05 -14.53
CA LYS A 222 25.89 -5.88 -13.51
C LYS A 222 24.77 -6.91 -13.66
N LEU A 223 24.53 -7.67 -12.60
CA LEU A 223 23.41 -8.59 -12.49
C LEU A 223 22.30 -7.97 -11.65
N GLY A 224 21.07 -7.94 -12.15
CA GLY A 224 19.93 -7.41 -11.41
C GLY A 224 19.14 -8.49 -10.67
N PHE A 225 18.73 -8.19 -9.43
CA PHE A 225 17.63 -8.84 -8.75
C PHE A 225 16.71 -7.77 -8.15
N ILE A 226 15.41 -7.87 -8.38
CA ILE A 226 14.40 -7.01 -7.74
C ILE A 226 13.35 -7.85 -7.01
N GLY A 227 12.95 -7.40 -5.82
CA GLY A 227 11.92 -8.11 -5.06
C GLY A 227 11.35 -7.34 -3.88
N HIS A 228 10.20 -7.84 -3.42
CA HIS A 228 9.58 -7.47 -2.15
C HIS A 228 10.08 -8.39 -1.02
N GLY A 229 10.02 -7.93 0.24
CA GLY A 229 10.60 -8.58 1.43
C GLY A 229 9.87 -9.82 1.96
N ASN A 230 9.29 -10.66 1.09
CA ASN A 230 8.63 -11.90 1.50
C ASN A 230 9.61 -13.07 1.67
N ASP A 231 9.21 -14.11 2.41
CA ASP A 231 10.09 -15.24 2.75
C ASP A 231 10.74 -15.92 1.54
N PRO A 232 10.02 -16.22 0.43
CA PRO A 232 10.62 -16.86 -0.74
C PRO A 232 11.70 -16.01 -1.41
N ASN A 233 11.48 -14.70 -1.55
CA ASN A 233 12.46 -13.81 -2.14
C ASN A 233 13.67 -13.68 -1.22
N LEU A 234 13.45 -13.39 0.08
CA LEU A 234 14.52 -13.20 1.07
C LEU A 234 15.40 -14.43 1.18
N PHE A 235 14.81 -15.60 1.31
CA PHE A 235 15.55 -16.85 1.42
C PHE A 235 16.41 -17.11 0.16
N SER A 236 15.81 -16.97 -1.02
CA SER A 236 16.47 -17.25 -2.29
C SER A 236 17.62 -16.28 -2.57
N ILE A 237 17.38 -14.97 -2.44
CA ILE A 237 18.41 -13.97 -2.73
C ILE A 237 19.51 -13.96 -1.68
N SER A 238 19.19 -14.18 -0.40
CA SER A 238 20.21 -14.21 0.66
C SER A 238 21.17 -15.38 0.45
N LYS A 239 20.65 -16.58 0.14
CA LYS A 239 21.51 -17.74 -0.17
C LYS A 239 22.37 -17.51 -1.40
N PHE A 240 21.78 -16.95 -2.47
CA PHE A 240 22.52 -16.64 -3.67
C PHE A 240 23.61 -15.58 -3.43
N ALA A 241 23.30 -14.50 -2.70
CA ALA A 241 24.25 -13.42 -2.40
C ALA A 241 25.45 -13.91 -1.60
N HIS A 242 25.26 -14.75 -0.58
CA HIS A 242 26.37 -15.34 0.18
C HIS A 242 27.24 -16.25 -0.68
N ALA A 243 26.64 -17.11 -1.50
CA ALA A 243 27.37 -18.00 -2.39
C ALA A 243 28.11 -17.24 -3.50
N TRP A 244 27.51 -16.19 -4.04
CA TRP A 244 28.12 -15.29 -5.02
C TRP A 244 29.34 -14.58 -4.41
N ALA A 245 29.18 -13.99 -3.22
CA ALA A 245 30.24 -13.31 -2.50
C ALA A 245 31.44 -14.22 -2.19
N ALA A 246 31.20 -15.50 -1.90
CA ALA A 246 32.26 -16.47 -1.62
C ALA A 246 33.18 -16.77 -2.82
N VAL A 247 32.68 -16.58 -4.05
CA VAL A 247 33.46 -16.82 -5.28
C VAL A 247 33.82 -15.52 -6.01
N TRP A 248 33.31 -14.37 -5.55
CA TRP A 248 33.42 -13.10 -6.25
C TRP A 248 34.86 -12.58 -6.29
N GLN A 249 35.23 -12.01 -7.44
CA GLN A 249 36.51 -11.34 -7.70
C GLN A 249 36.25 -10.04 -8.46
N ARG A 250 37.20 -9.09 -8.46
CA ARG A 250 37.01 -7.76 -9.05
C ARG A 250 36.65 -7.74 -10.55
N ASP A 251 37.03 -8.77 -11.30
CA ASP A 251 36.71 -8.92 -12.72
C ASP A 251 35.30 -9.48 -12.96
N LEU A 252 34.65 -10.02 -11.92
CA LEU A 252 33.29 -10.58 -12.00
C LEU A 252 32.21 -9.51 -11.81
N PRO A 253 30.99 -9.73 -12.36
CA PRO A 253 29.92 -8.75 -12.28
C PRO A 253 29.49 -8.43 -10.84
N VAL A 254 28.93 -7.25 -10.64
CA VAL A 254 28.31 -6.87 -9.37
C VAL A 254 26.85 -7.31 -9.35
N LEU A 255 26.43 -7.99 -8.30
CA LEU A 255 25.02 -8.28 -8.03
C LEU A 255 24.35 -7.03 -7.44
N VAL A 256 23.39 -6.48 -8.15
CA VAL A 256 22.58 -5.32 -7.76
C VAL A 256 21.21 -5.81 -7.29
N ILE A 257 20.91 -5.61 -6.01
CA ILE A 257 19.62 -5.96 -5.40
C ILE A 257 18.81 -4.68 -5.19
N ALA A 258 17.57 -4.64 -5.68
CA ALA A 258 16.67 -3.50 -5.55
C ALA A 258 15.28 -3.91 -5.01
N GLY A 259 14.53 -2.90 -4.56
CA GLY A 259 13.17 -3.03 -4.05
C GLY A 259 13.10 -3.01 -2.53
N GLU A 260 11.88 -3.14 -2.00
CA GLU A 260 11.60 -3.13 -0.55
C GLU A 260 12.41 -4.19 0.21
N ILE A 261 12.77 -5.28 -0.46
CA ILE A 261 13.63 -6.33 0.09
C ILE A 261 14.96 -5.81 0.66
N CYS A 262 15.49 -4.69 0.15
CA CYS A 262 16.71 -4.08 0.67
C CYS A 262 16.59 -3.66 2.14
N GLY A 263 15.39 -3.30 2.62
CA GLY A 263 15.19 -2.96 4.02
C GLY A 263 15.44 -4.16 4.96
N SER A 264 15.05 -5.35 4.54
CA SER A 264 15.34 -6.60 5.28
C SER A 264 16.79 -7.07 5.12
N LEU A 265 17.53 -6.51 4.17
CA LEU A 265 18.92 -6.85 3.88
C LEU A 265 19.89 -5.74 4.29
N GLU A 266 19.45 -4.70 5.02
CA GLU A 266 20.26 -3.50 5.32
C GLU A 266 21.63 -3.81 5.96
N ASN A 267 21.72 -4.92 6.71
CA ASN A 267 22.96 -5.36 7.37
C ASN A 267 23.83 -6.28 6.50
N LEU A 268 23.39 -6.62 5.29
CA LEU A 268 24.08 -7.53 4.37
C LEU A 268 25.21 -6.80 3.64
N HIS A 269 26.42 -6.87 4.21
CA HIS A 269 27.64 -6.31 3.63
C HIS A 269 28.50 -7.44 3.05
N LEU A 270 28.41 -7.66 1.74
CA LEU A 270 29.11 -8.75 1.05
C LEU A 270 29.89 -8.23 -0.17
N PRO A 271 31.10 -8.76 -0.45
CA PRO A 271 31.84 -8.41 -1.67
C PRO A 271 31.03 -8.80 -2.92
N GLY A 272 31.07 -7.94 -3.94
CA GLY A 272 30.34 -8.17 -5.19
C GLY A 272 28.84 -8.02 -5.11
N VAL A 273 28.29 -7.54 -3.98
CA VAL A 273 26.85 -7.30 -3.78
C VAL A 273 26.61 -5.82 -3.46
N ARG A 274 25.64 -5.21 -4.13
CA ARG A 274 25.21 -3.82 -3.94
C ARG A 274 23.71 -3.76 -3.72
N LEU A 275 23.29 -3.21 -2.57
CA LEU A 275 21.89 -2.86 -2.31
C LEU A 275 21.60 -1.49 -2.92
N ALA A 276 20.69 -1.43 -3.89
CA ALA A 276 20.28 -0.20 -4.56
C ALA A 276 19.14 0.53 -3.82
N GLY A 277 18.52 -0.11 -2.82
CA GLY A 277 17.36 0.43 -2.11
C GLY A 277 16.06 0.30 -2.90
N TYR A 278 15.06 1.07 -2.50
CA TYR A 278 13.77 1.12 -3.20
C TYR A 278 13.93 1.79 -4.57
N ALA A 279 13.47 1.12 -5.63
CA ALA A 279 13.44 1.69 -6.98
C ALA A 279 12.13 2.47 -7.17
N ALA A 280 12.21 3.80 -7.24
CA ALA A 280 11.04 4.64 -7.50
C ALA A 280 10.48 4.43 -8.92
N ASP A 281 11.37 4.15 -9.86
CA ASP A 281 11.06 3.71 -11.22
C ASP A 281 11.71 2.36 -11.47
N ILE A 282 10.89 1.39 -11.85
CA ILE A 282 11.34 0.02 -12.10
C ILE A 282 12.11 -0.08 -13.41
N GLU A 283 11.81 0.78 -14.39
CA GLU A 283 12.45 0.77 -15.70
C GLU A 283 13.91 1.21 -15.57
N SER A 284 14.18 2.30 -14.85
CA SER A 284 15.52 2.77 -14.51
C SER A 284 16.40 1.68 -13.87
N PHE A 285 15.81 0.81 -13.02
CA PHE A 285 16.53 -0.32 -12.46
C PHE A 285 16.94 -1.33 -13.54
N TYR A 286 15.99 -1.77 -14.37
CA TYR A 286 16.26 -2.73 -15.44
C TYR A 286 17.21 -2.13 -16.50
N GLU A 287 17.15 -0.83 -16.77
CA GLU A 287 18.07 -0.17 -17.69
C GLU A 287 19.53 -0.20 -17.21
N GLY A 288 19.73 -0.22 -15.89
CA GLY A 288 21.03 -0.17 -15.24
C GLY A 288 21.74 -1.52 -15.05
N VAL A 289 21.16 -2.62 -15.54
CA VAL A 289 21.72 -3.98 -15.43
C VAL A 289 21.86 -4.67 -16.79
N ASP A 290 22.75 -5.66 -16.89
CA ASP A 290 23.03 -6.38 -18.14
C ASP A 290 22.21 -7.66 -18.30
N ALA A 291 21.92 -8.31 -17.17
CA ALA A 291 21.10 -9.50 -17.09
C ALA A 291 20.38 -9.54 -15.74
N VAL A 292 19.24 -10.23 -15.68
CA VAL A 292 18.52 -10.46 -14.42
C VAL A 292 18.77 -11.87 -13.93
N VAL A 293 19.09 -12.00 -12.65
CA VAL A 293 19.23 -13.30 -11.98
C VAL A 293 17.97 -13.59 -11.16
N ALA A 294 17.40 -14.77 -11.35
CA ALA A 294 16.23 -15.25 -10.61
C ALA A 294 16.55 -16.59 -9.92
N PRO A 295 17.32 -16.57 -8.82
CA PRO A 295 17.82 -17.78 -8.16
C PRO A 295 16.79 -18.39 -7.21
N MET A 296 15.53 -18.52 -7.64
CA MET A 296 14.41 -18.89 -6.77
C MET A 296 14.56 -20.34 -6.27
N LEU A 297 14.50 -20.54 -4.95
CA LEU A 297 14.63 -21.86 -4.31
C LEU A 297 13.30 -22.42 -3.80
N LEU A 298 12.30 -21.55 -3.65
CA LEU A 298 10.94 -21.88 -3.25
C LEU A 298 9.99 -20.74 -3.67
N GLY A 299 8.68 -20.98 -3.49
CA GLY A 299 7.61 -20.02 -3.75
C GLY A 299 6.69 -20.42 -4.90
N SER A 300 5.39 -20.11 -4.77
CA SER A 300 4.34 -20.34 -5.77
C SER A 300 4.13 -19.14 -6.69
N GLY A 301 3.21 -19.27 -7.65
CA GLY A 301 2.77 -18.18 -8.52
C GLY A 301 3.78 -17.79 -9.61
N LEU A 302 3.37 -16.84 -10.46
CA LEU A 302 4.19 -16.31 -11.54
C LEU A 302 5.23 -15.31 -11.01
N LYS A 303 6.49 -15.48 -11.42
CA LYS A 303 7.58 -14.61 -10.96
C LYS A 303 7.61 -13.37 -11.85
N MET A 304 6.87 -12.34 -11.46
CA MET A 304 6.76 -11.08 -12.21
C MET A 304 8.12 -10.49 -12.60
N LYS A 305 9.12 -10.56 -11.71
CA LYS A 305 10.51 -10.13 -12.00
C LYS A 305 11.14 -10.80 -13.22
N VAL A 306 10.72 -12.02 -13.57
CA VAL A 306 11.16 -12.70 -14.80
C VAL A 306 10.46 -12.07 -16.00
N ALA A 307 9.13 -12.01 -16.00
CA ALA A 307 8.38 -11.44 -17.11
C ALA A 307 8.75 -9.97 -17.41
N GLU A 308 8.93 -9.16 -16.36
CA GLU A 308 9.37 -7.77 -16.46
C GLU A 308 10.76 -7.66 -17.09
N ALA A 309 11.72 -8.47 -16.65
CA ALA A 309 13.06 -8.49 -17.23
C ALA A 309 13.03 -8.88 -18.71
N LEU A 310 12.22 -9.89 -19.06
CA LEU A 310 12.01 -10.29 -20.45
C LEU A 310 11.39 -9.13 -21.27
N ALA A 311 10.38 -8.45 -20.73
CA ALA A 311 9.71 -7.31 -21.37
C ALA A 311 10.65 -6.10 -21.56
N MET A 312 11.60 -5.92 -20.64
CA MET A 312 12.68 -4.92 -20.76
C MET A 312 13.80 -5.34 -21.73
N GLY A 313 13.65 -6.46 -22.42
CA GLY A 313 14.60 -6.96 -23.41
C GLY A 313 15.89 -7.49 -22.77
N LEU A 314 15.88 -7.89 -21.51
CA LEU A 314 17.07 -8.39 -20.80
C LEU A 314 17.18 -9.92 -20.86
N PRO A 315 18.40 -10.47 -20.97
CA PRO A 315 18.63 -11.87 -20.71
C PRO A 315 18.35 -12.20 -19.24
N VAL A 316 17.66 -13.33 -19.01
CA VAL A 316 17.34 -13.81 -17.66
C VAL A 316 18.05 -15.13 -17.39
N ILE A 317 18.69 -15.25 -16.23
CA ILE A 317 19.36 -16.47 -15.75
C ILE A 317 18.66 -16.89 -14.46
N GLY A 318 18.12 -18.10 -14.39
CA GLY A 318 17.37 -18.51 -13.21
C GLY A 318 17.12 -20.00 -13.08
N THR A 319 16.63 -20.36 -11.90
CA THR A 319 16.26 -21.74 -11.58
C THR A 319 15.00 -22.16 -12.32
N LYS A 320 14.76 -23.47 -12.43
CA LYS A 320 13.50 -23.99 -12.97
C LYS A 320 12.26 -23.42 -12.24
N ILE A 321 12.36 -23.21 -10.93
CA ILE A 321 11.28 -22.62 -10.10
C ILE A 321 10.97 -21.17 -10.52
N ALA A 322 11.98 -20.41 -10.94
CA ALA A 322 11.78 -19.04 -11.38
C ALA A 322 10.97 -18.94 -12.69
N PHE A 323 11.05 -19.97 -13.53
CA PHE A 323 10.40 -20.03 -14.84
C PHE A 323 9.10 -20.85 -14.83
N GLU A 324 8.57 -21.21 -13.65
CA GLU A 324 7.21 -21.76 -13.56
C GLU A 324 6.20 -20.79 -14.19
N GLY A 325 5.29 -21.32 -15.01
CA GLY A 325 4.35 -20.51 -15.79
C GLY A 325 4.89 -20.01 -17.14
N PHE A 326 6.16 -20.24 -17.44
CA PHE A 326 6.77 -19.92 -18.73
C PHE A 326 7.17 -21.19 -19.48
N ASP A 327 6.98 -21.22 -20.81
CA ASP A 327 7.42 -22.32 -21.69
C ASP A 327 8.92 -22.20 -22.04
N ALA A 328 9.76 -22.29 -21.01
CA ALA A 328 11.19 -22.07 -21.11
C ALA A 328 11.96 -23.34 -21.51
N HIS A 329 12.77 -23.24 -22.57
CA HIS A 329 13.56 -24.37 -23.11
C HIS A 329 15.07 -24.20 -22.96
N HIS A 330 15.55 -22.96 -22.80
CA HIS A 330 16.98 -22.68 -22.73
C HIS A 330 17.58 -23.16 -21.39
N PRO A 331 18.79 -23.76 -21.36
CA PRO A 331 19.39 -24.29 -20.13
C PRO A 331 19.52 -23.25 -19.00
N ALA A 332 19.85 -22.00 -19.33
CA ALA A 332 19.97 -20.92 -18.34
C ALA A 332 18.62 -20.51 -17.69
N HIS A 333 17.49 -20.99 -18.20
CA HIS A 333 16.16 -20.78 -17.63
C HIS A 333 15.68 -21.94 -16.75
N ARG A 334 16.51 -22.98 -16.57
CA ARG A 334 16.10 -24.26 -15.99
C ARG A 334 17.12 -24.81 -14.99
N LEU A 335 17.84 -23.92 -14.31
CA LEU A 335 18.94 -24.28 -13.43
C LEU A 335 18.42 -24.98 -12.15
N GLY A 336 19.21 -25.90 -11.59
CA GLY A 336 18.81 -26.71 -10.43
C GLY A 336 18.91 -25.99 -9.09
N GLY A 337 19.67 -24.90 -9.03
CA GLY A 337 19.84 -24.12 -7.80
C GLY A 337 20.94 -23.07 -7.89
N VAL A 338 21.40 -22.61 -6.73
CA VAL A 338 22.40 -21.53 -6.60
C VAL A 338 23.72 -21.88 -7.31
N SER A 339 24.27 -23.07 -7.10
CA SER A 339 25.55 -23.48 -7.70
C SER A 339 25.52 -23.46 -9.23
N ASP A 340 24.46 -24.01 -9.83
CA ASP A 340 24.25 -24.02 -11.29
C ASP A 340 24.07 -22.61 -11.85
N THR A 341 23.40 -21.74 -11.07
CA THR A 341 23.22 -20.32 -11.40
C THR A 341 24.56 -19.60 -11.47
N ILE A 342 25.40 -19.77 -10.45
CA ILE A 342 26.75 -19.20 -10.41
C ILE A 342 27.61 -19.74 -11.56
N ALA A 343 27.64 -21.06 -11.76
CA ALA A 343 28.42 -21.67 -12.84
C ALA A 343 27.99 -21.16 -14.23
N THR A 344 26.70 -20.95 -14.43
CA THR A 344 26.16 -20.39 -15.68
C THR A 344 26.56 -18.93 -15.87
N ILE A 345 26.50 -18.11 -14.81
CA ILE A 345 26.96 -16.71 -14.86
C ILE A 345 28.45 -16.64 -15.23
N LEU A 346 29.29 -17.44 -14.55
CA LEU A 346 30.73 -17.45 -14.81
C LEU A 346 31.05 -17.86 -16.27
N ARG A 347 30.33 -18.86 -16.79
CA ARG A 347 30.46 -19.30 -18.19
C ARG A 347 30.04 -18.21 -19.18
N LEU A 348 28.97 -17.47 -18.89
CA LEU A 348 28.42 -16.46 -19.80
C LEU A 348 29.11 -15.09 -19.68
N HIS A 349 29.81 -14.81 -18.58
CA HIS A 349 30.30 -13.47 -18.23
C HIS A 349 31.05 -12.74 -19.37
N LYS A 350 31.89 -13.44 -20.13
CA LYS A 350 32.63 -12.89 -21.29
C LYS A 350 32.30 -13.61 -22.62
N ASP A 351 31.21 -14.38 -22.66
CA ASP A 351 30.76 -15.12 -23.84
C ASP A 351 29.68 -14.34 -24.59
N ALA A 352 30.08 -13.42 -25.46
CA ALA A 352 29.16 -12.59 -26.23
C ALA A 352 28.17 -13.41 -27.10
N ASN A 353 28.60 -14.57 -27.62
CA ASN A 353 27.74 -15.43 -28.42
C ASN A 353 26.71 -16.15 -27.54
N GLY A 354 27.13 -16.67 -26.40
CA GLY A 354 26.23 -17.25 -25.40
C GLY A 354 25.22 -16.24 -24.86
N LEU A 355 25.64 -14.99 -24.62
CA LEU A 355 24.76 -13.90 -24.21
C LEU A 355 23.75 -13.53 -25.30
N ALA A 356 24.17 -13.48 -26.57
CA ALA A 356 23.27 -13.26 -27.70
C ALA A 356 22.24 -14.38 -27.84
N ALA A 357 22.67 -15.65 -27.70
CA ALA A 357 21.78 -16.80 -27.74
C ALA A 357 20.76 -16.79 -26.58
N LEU A 358 21.21 -16.45 -25.36
CA LEU A 358 20.34 -16.30 -24.20
C LEU A 358 19.35 -15.14 -24.37
N GLY A 359 19.81 -14.01 -24.90
CA GLY A 359 18.97 -12.86 -25.19
C GLY A 359 17.85 -13.22 -26.16
N LYS A 360 18.21 -13.86 -27.29
CA LYS A 360 17.21 -14.35 -28.26
C LYS A 360 16.22 -15.32 -27.63
N ALA A 361 16.70 -16.31 -26.85
CA ALA A 361 15.84 -17.25 -26.17
C ALA A 361 14.89 -16.58 -25.16
N SER A 362 15.32 -15.50 -24.52
CA SER A 362 14.53 -14.69 -23.59
C SER A 362 13.43 -13.91 -24.34
N ALA A 363 13.76 -13.29 -25.48
CA ALA A 363 12.77 -12.61 -26.33
C ALA A 363 11.73 -13.60 -26.92
N ASP A 364 12.19 -14.73 -27.45
CA ASP A 364 11.31 -15.78 -28.00
C ASP A 364 10.37 -16.35 -26.92
N LEU A 365 10.85 -16.47 -25.69
CA LEU A 365 10.05 -16.92 -24.54
C LEU A 365 8.92 -15.94 -24.23
N LEU A 366 9.23 -14.63 -24.15
CA LEU A 366 8.20 -13.61 -23.92
C LEU A 366 7.19 -13.57 -25.05
N PHE A 367 7.63 -13.66 -26.30
CA PHE A 367 6.75 -13.67 -27.45
C PHE A 367 5.71 -14.79 -27.37
N ARG A 368 6.15 -16.03 -27.10
CA ARG A 368 5.24 -17.18 -26.91
C ARG A 368 4.32 -16.98 -25.72
N TYR A 369 4.85 -16.50 -24.60
CA TYR A 369 4.08 -16.23 -23.39
C TYR A 369 2.97 -15.19 -23.66
N ASN A 370 3.29 -14.06 -24.30
CA ASN A 370 2.33 -13.00 -24.59
C ASN A 370 1.27 -13.44 -25.62
N ALA A 371 1.62 -14.29 -26.58
CA ALA A 371 0.63 -14.86 -27.51
C ALA A 371 -0.43 -15.68 -26.76
N ILE A 372 0.00 -16.52 -25.80
CA ILE A 372 -0.90 -17.28 -24.94
C ILE A 372 -1.72 -16.35 -24.05
N ALA A 373 -1.08 -15.35 -23.42
CA ALA A 373 -1.73 -14.40 -22.54
C ALA A 373 -2.81 -13.59 -23.27
N ALA A 374 -2.53 -13.12 -24.49
CA ALA A 374 -3.50 -12.38 -25.31
C ALA A 374 -4.69 -13.24 -25.75
N ALA A 375 -4.45 -14.50 -26.12
CA ALA A 375 -5.53 -15.42 -26.47
C ALA A 375 -6.43 -15.72 -25.26
N CYS A 376 -5.82 -15.97 -24.10
CA CYS A 376 -6.53 -16.15 -22.83
C CYS A 376 -7.33 -14.89 -22.46
N GLU A 377 -6.71 -13.71 -22.58
CA GLU A 377 -7.33 -12.40 -22.33
C GLU A 377 -8.58 -12.20 -23.20
N ALA A 378 -8.47 -12.45 -24.51
CA ALA A 378 -9.61 -12.33 -25.41
C ALA A 378 -10.74 -13.30 -25.03
N GLU A 379 -10.40 -14.55 -24.72
CA GLU A 379 -11.36 -15.60 -24.38
C GLU A 379 -12.20 -15.25 -23.14
N TRP A 380 -11.55 -14.90 -22.02
CA TRP A 380 -12.30 -14.63 -20.79
C TRP A 380 -13.12 -13.32 -20.88
N LEU A 381 -12.66 -12.30 -21.61
CA LEU A 381 -13.43 -11.07 -21.77
C LEU A 381 -14.77 -11.31 -22.49
N THR A 382 -14.87 -12.36 -23.32
CA THR A 382 -16.14 -12.74 -23.96
C THR A 382 -17.13 -13.41 -23.01
N THR A 383 -16.69 -13.90 -21.85
CA THR A 383 -17.58 -14.56 -20.88
C THR A 383 -18.35 -13.57 -20.01
N ILE A 384 -17.87 -12.33 -19.90
CA ILE A 384 -18.51 -11.28 -19.10
C ILE A 384 -19.76 -10.77 -19.84
N PRO A 385 -20.97 -10.93 -19.27
CA PRO A 385 -22.20 -10.47 -19.90
C PRO A 385 -22.19 -8.96 -20.10
N ARG A 386 -22.54 -8.49 -21.29
CA ARG A 386 -22.74 -7.06 -21.53
C ARG A 386 -24.16 -6.67 -21.16
N ARG A 387 -24.30 -5.68 -20.28
CA ARG A 387 -25.58 -5.09 -19.92
C ARG A 387 -25.68 -3.69 -20.52
N PRO A 388 -26.78 -3.35 -21.22
CA PRO A 388 -27.01 -1.96 -21.61
C PRO A 388 -27.11 -1.12 -20.35
N SER A 389 -26.27 -0.09 -20.25
CA SER A 389 -26.43 0.92 -19.22
C SER A 389 -27.73 1.67 -19.54
N HIS A 390 -28.74 1.45 -18.70
CA HIS A 390 -30.01 2.18 -18.70
C HIS A 390 -29.99 3.33 -17.70
N SER A 391 -28.89 3.52 -16.97
CA SER A 391 -28.70 4.72 -16.20
C SER A 391 -28.54 5.87 -17.19
N LYS A 392 -29.52 6.77 -17.20
CA LYS A 392 -29.19 8.16 -17.51
C LYS A 392 -27.99 8.49 -16.62
N PRO A 393 -26.92 9.15 -17.13
CA PRO A 393 -25.94 9.72 -16.22
C PRO A 393 -26.75 10.45 -15.14
N ARG A 394 -26.57 10.10 -13.86
CA ARG A 394 -27.17 10.90 -12.79
C ARG A 394 -26.61 12.30 -13.00
N GLN A 395 -27.41 13.18 -13.60
CA GLN A 395 -27.14 14.59 -13.67
C GLN A 395 -27.22 15.08 -12.23
N GLY A 396 -26.06 15.32 -11.62
CA GLY A 396 -25.88 15.50 -10.18
C GLY A 396 -25.10 14.32 -9.65
N GLU A 397 -23.77 14.34 -9.71
CA GLU A 397 -22.96 14.70 -8.54
C GLU A 397 -21.65 15.42 -8.92
N ALA A 398 -21.66 16.18 -10.01
CA ALA A 398 -20.94 17.44 -9.97
C ALA A 398 -21.77 18.38 -9.08
N GLU A 399 -21.75 18.18 -7.76
CA GLU A 399 -21.85 19.37 -6.93
C GLU A 399 -20.60 20.19 -7.29
N SER A 400 -20.79 21.08 -8.26
CA SER A 400 -20.14 22.38 -8.29
C SER A 400 -20.53 23.11 -6.99
N SER A 401 -20.13 22.56 -5.84
CA SER A 401 -20.10 23.32 -4.61
C SER A 401 -18.98 24.32 -4.83
N ILE A 402 -19.33 25.60 -4.94
CA ILE A 402 -18.38 26.68 -4.72
C ILE A 402 -17.55 26.26 -3.49
N PRO A 403 -16.21 26.17 -3.57
CA PRO A 403 -15.39 25.70 -2.46
C PRO A 403 -15.80 26.43 -1.19
N ARG A 404 -16.33 25.69 -0.21
CA ARG A 404 -16.67 26.28 1.08
C ARG A 404 -15.35 26.54 1.75
N GLY A 405 -14.97 27.81 1.82
CA GLY A 405 -13.68 28.22 2.34
C GLY A 405 -13.82 29.20 3.50
N VAL A 406 -12.86 29.16 4.40
CA VAL A 406 -12.76 30.00 5.58
C VAL A 406 -11.34 30.52 5.75
N SER A 407 -11.22 31.77 6.18
CA SER A 407 -9.93 32.34 6.56
C SER A 407 -9.64 31.99 8.01
N LEU A 408 -8.49 31.36 8.26
CA LEU A 408 -8.01 30.99 9.60
C LEU A 408 -6.83 31.87 10.04
N GLY A 409 -6.73 33.10 9.53
CA GLY A 409 -5.60 34.00 9.76
C GLY A 409 -4.56 33.88 8.64
N PRO A 410 -3.42 33.19 8.85
CA PRO A 410 -2.36 33.09 7.85
C PRO A 410 -2.72 32.19 6.65
N ILE A 411 -3.84 31.48 6.70
CA ILE A 411 -4.28 30.57 5.64
C ILE A 411 -5.73 30.75 5.29
N PHE A 412 -6.04 30.49 4.03
CA PHE A 412 -7.38 30.18 3.56
C PHE A 412 -7.52 28.66 3.45
N LEU A 413 -8.49 28.09 4.15
CA LEU A 413 -8.80 26.66 4.18
C LEU A 413 -10.13 26.43 3.47
N TRP A 414 -10.23 25.42 2.61
CA TRP A 414 -11.51 25.02 2.02
C TRP A 414 -11.69 23.51 2.00
N GLU A 415 -12.96 23.10 1.98
CA GLU A 415 -13.35 21.71 1.78
C GLU A 415 -13.74 21.48 0.32
N GLU A 416 -13.23 20.40 -0.25
CA GLU A 416 -13.67 19.85 -1.52
C GLU A 416 -14.38 18.52 -1.29
N ARG A 417 -15.54 18.36 -1.95
CA ARG A 417 -16.29 17.11 -2.05
C ARG A 417 -16.39 16.75 -3.52
N SER A 418 -15.45 15.95 -4.02
CA SER A 418 -15.48 15.56 -5.42
C SER A 418 -14.98 14.14 -5.61
N LEU A 419 -15.35 13.56 -6.75
CA LEU A 419 -14.78 12.32 -7.28
C LEU A 419 -13.47 12.57 -8.06
N ARG A 420 -13.00 13.82 -8.14
CA ARG A 420 -11.78 14.13 -8.88
C ARG A 420 -10.59 13.55 -8.13
N SER A 421 -9.63 13.00 -8.87
CA SER A 421 -8.33 12.63 -8.34
C SER A 421 -7.66 13.85 -7.68
N LEU A 422 -6.81 13.62 -6.66
CA LEU A 422 -5.99 14.68 -6.08
C LEU A 422 -5.22 15.43 -7.20
N PRO A 423 -5.22 16.77 -7.22
CA PRO A 423 -4.42 17.52 -8.18
C PRO A 423 -2.95 17.08 -8.07
N THR A 424 -2.33 16.72 -9.19
CA THR A 424 -0.91 16.35 -9.27
C THR A 424 -0.05 17.59 -9.02
N LYS A 425 0.17 17.95 -7.75
CA LYS A 425 1.11 18.95 -7.17
C LYS A 425 1.34 20.31 -7.86
N ASP A 426 0.77 20.61 -9.03
CA ASP A 426 1.36 21.58 -9.96
C ASP A 426 0.39 22.43 -10.78
N GLU A 427 -0.88 22.63 -10.37
CA GLU A 427 -1.73 23.63 -11.07
C GLU A 427 -2.29 24.77 -10.22
N GLU A 428 -2.32 24.70 -8.90
CA GLU A 428 -2.71 25.86 -8.08
C GLU A 428 -1.98 25.80 -6.73
N SER A 429 -1.32 26.89 -6.34
CA SER A 429 -0.63 27.23 -5.06
C SER A 429 -1.28 26.78 -3.72
N SER A 430 -1.77 25.55 -3.64
CA SER A 430 -2.61 24.95 -2.61
C SER A 430 -2.01 23.65 -2.13
N THR A 431 -2.13 23.38 -0.84
CA THR A 431 -1.57 22.19 -0.18
C THR A 431 -2.73 21.36 0.37
N LEU A 432 -2.83 20.08 0.01
CA LEU A 432 -3.71 19.14 0.70
C LEU A 432 -3.30 19.09 2.18
N VAL A 433 -4.23 19.21 3.11
CA VAL A 433 -3.94 19.17 4.55
C VAL A 433 -4.54 17.96 5.25
N ALA A 434 -5.72 17.51 4.82
CA ALA A 434 -6.38 16.34 5.39
C ALA A 434 -7.31 15.68 4.36
N THR A 435 -7.51 14.37 4.52
CA THR A 435 -8.53 13.59 3.82
C THR A 435 -9.36 12.85 4.85
N GLU A 436 -10.67 12.82 4.67
CA GLU A 436 -11.57 12.05 5.55
C GLU A 436 -11.29 10.55 5.40
N ASN A 437 -11.15 9.88 6.53
CA ASN A 437 -10.89 8.46 6.63
C ASN A 437 -11.94 7.83 7.56
N PRO A 438 -13.15 7.53 7.05
CA PRO A 438 -14.28 7.15 7.88
C PRO A 438 -14.03 5.81 8.59
N SER A 439 -14.49 5.67 9.83
CA SER A 439 -14.58 4.38 10.52
C SER A 439 -15.53 3.42 9.78
N PRO A 440 -15.47 2.10 10.02
CA PRO A 440 -16.43 1.15 9.43
C PRO A 440 -17.90 1.50 9.69
N ALA A 441 -18.21 2.07 10.86
CA ALA A 441 -19.56 2.54 11.16
C ALA A 441 -19.93 3.79 10.35
N ALA A 442 -19.01 4.75 10.25
CA ALA A 442 -19.22 5.96 9.45
C ALA A 442 -19.33 5.63 7.95
N ALA A 443 -18.50 4.74 7.42
CA ALA A 443 -18.55 4.28 6.03
C ALA A 443 -19.89 3.61 5.72
N ARG A 444 -20.45 2.81 6.63
CA ARG A 444 -21.81 2.25 6.49
C ARG A 444 -22.88 3.33 6.54
N ALA A 445 -22.76 4.29 7.46
CA ALA A 445 -23.72 5.38 7.61
C ALA A 445 -23.74 6.33 6.40
N THR A 446 -22.62 6.51 5.71
CA THR A 446 -22.51 7.29 4.48
C THR A 446 -22.66 6.45 3.23
N GLU A 447 -23.18 5.21 3.37
CA GLU A 447 -23.44 4.32 2.25
C GLU A 447 -22.21 4.16 1.34
N TYR A 448 -21.03 4.01 1.94
CA TYR A 448 -19.75 3.82 1.25
C TYR A 448 -19.47 4.81 0.12
N THR A 449 -20.02 6.04 0.18
CA THR A 449 -19.92 7.00 -0.92
C THR A 449 -18.48 7.13 -1.43
N PRO A 450 -18.25 7.07 -2.76
CA PRO A 450 -16.91 7.24 -3.32
C PRO A 450 -16.45 8.71 -3.22
N VAL A 451 -17.35 9.64 -2.92
CA VAL A 451 -17.01 11.05 -2.67
C VAL A 451 -16.21 11.16 -1.37
N ARG A 452 -15.05 11.81 -1.43
CA ARG A 452 -14.21 12.05 -0.26
C ARG A 452 -14.27 13.53 0.12
N ARG A 453 -14.34 13.79 1.43
CA ARG A 453 -14.11 15.14 1.97
C ARG A 453 -12.61 15.36 2.10
N ARG A 454 -12.13 16.41 1.46
CA ARG A 454 -10.72 16.80 1.48
C ARG A 454 -10.61 18.25 1.88
N TRP A 455 -9.56 18.56 2.62
CA TRP A 455 -9.26 19.92 3.01
C TRP A 455 -7.96 20.36 2.38
N PHE A 456 -7.99 21.55 1.81
CA PHE A 456 -6.83 22.19 1.19
C PHE A 456 -6.60 23.53 1.84
N ALA A 457 -5.32 23.89 2.00
CA ALA A 457 -4.92 25.18 2.55
C ALA A 457 -4.03 25.93 1.55
N LYS A 458 -4.22 27.25 1.50
CA LYS A 458 -3.34 28.18 0.79
C LYS A 458 -2.89 29.26 1.77
N VAL A 459 -1.60 29.55 1.79
CA VAL A 459 -1.06 30.66 2.60
C VAL A 459 -1.58 31.96 2.01
N SER A 460 -2.24 32.78 2.83
CA SER A 460 -2.84 34.03 2.39
C SER A 460 -1.74 35.04 2.03
N SER A 461 -1.76 35.56 0.80
CA SER A 461 -1.01 36.79 0.49
C SER A 461 -1.79 37.99 1.06
N ALA A 462 -1.08 38.99 1.58
CA ALA A 462 -1.66 40.12 2.29
C ALA A 462 -2.69 40.96 1.49
N ASN A 463 -2.89 40.68 0.19
CA ASN A 463 -3.82 41.40 -0.68
C ASN A 463 -4.85 40.45 -1.31
N GLY A 464 -6.07 40.47 -0.76
CA GLY A 464 -7.25 39.81 -1.31
C GLY A 464 -7.65 38.53 -0.60
N SER A 465 -8.25 38.64 0.60
CA SER A 465 -8.99 37.51 1.17
C SER A 465 -10.29 37.32 0.36
N PRO A 466 -10.51 36.16 -0.28
CA PRO A 466 -11.83 35.85 -0.82
C PRO A 466 -12.86 35.91 0.32
N LEU A 467 -14.07 36.39 0.04
CA LEU A 467 -15.19 36.41 0.99
C LEU A 467 -15.43 35.00 1.52
N GLY A 468 -14.92 34.70 2.71
CA GLY A 468 -15.03 33.39 3.35
C GLY A 468 -16.44 33.15 3.89
N SER A 469 -16.87 31.89 3.87
CA SER A 469 -18.09 31.46 4.58
C SER A 469 -17.84 31.42 6.10
N PRO A 470 -18.89 31.47 6.94
CA PRO A 470 -18.74 31.32 8.39
C PRO A 470 -18.04 29.99 8.77
N LEU A 471 -17.18 29.99 9.81
CA LEU A 471 -16.49 28.80 10.35
C LEU A 471 -17.44 27.60 10.58
N SER A 472 -18.68 27.85 10.99
CA SER A 472 -19.71 26.82 11.22
C SER A 472 -20.09 26.02 9.97
N SER A 473 -19.74 26.49 8.77
CA SER A 473 -20.02 25.82 7.50
C SER A 473 -19.06 24.67 7.16
N LEU A 474 -17.95 24.52 7.91
CA LEU A 474 -16.87 23.55 7.70
C LEU A 474 -16.57 22.71 8.96
N SER A 475 -17.56 21.98 9.47
CA SER A 475 -17.37 21.18 10.69
C SER A 475 -16.51 19.94 10.43
N VAL A 476 -15.48 19.77 11.25
CA VAL A 476 -14.64 18.56 11.35
C VAL A 476 -14.78 17.85 12.70
N ARG A 477 -15.69 18.33 13.57
CA ARG A 477 -15.87 17.78 14.91
C ARG A 477 -16.28 16.30 14.83
N GLY A 478 -15.50 15.44 15.48
CA GLY A 478 -15.70 13.99 15.49
C GLY A 478 -15.47 13.30 14.15
N ALA A 479 -14.95 14.00 13.13
CA ALA A 479 -14.56 13.37 11.88
C ALA A 479 -13.26 12.59 12.09
N SER A 480 -13.15 11.42 11.48
CA SER A 480 -11.89 10.68 11.37
C SER A 480 -11.15 11.15 10.11
N VAL A 481 -9.90 11.57 10.25
CA VAL A 481 -9.11 12.14 9.14
C VAL A 481 -7.70 11.58 9.12
N SER A 482 -7.09 11.54 7.94
CA SER A 482 -5.65 11.35 7.75
C SER A 482 -5.03 12.67 7.28
N PHE A 483 -3.91 13.05 7.87
CA PHE A 483 -3.23 14.30 7.56
C PHE A 483 -2.23 14.15 6.43
N ALA A 484 -2.11 15.17 5.60
CA ALA A 484 -1.13 15.18 4.53
C ALA A 484 0.29 15.35 5.09
N PRO A 485 1.27 14.52 4.65
CA PRO A 485 2.63 14.55 5.18
C PRO A 485 3.32 15.90 4.95
N GLU A 486 2.88 16.69 3.95
CA GLU A 486 3.39 18.01 3.62
C GLU A 486 3.55 18.91 4.87
N TRP A 487 2.53 18.96 5.73
CA TRP A 487 2.52 19.86 6.88
C TRP A 487 2.87 19.20 8.22
N VAL A 488 2.48 17.94 8.46
CA VAL A 488 2.83 17.23 9.71
C VAL A 488 4.25 16.66 9.72
N ARG A 489 4.70 16.12 8.57
CA ARG A 489 6.00 15.44 8.46
C ARG A 489 7.08 16.35 7.88
N SER A 490 6.87 16.89 6.68
CA SER A 490 7.89 17.71 5.99
C SER A 490 7.88 19.18 6.40
N ARG A 491 6.88 19.61 7.18
CA ARG A 491 6.82 20.97 7.73
C ARG A 491 6.91 22.07 6.66
N THR A 492 6.35 21.83 5.46
CA THR A 492 6.43 22.76 4.32
C THR A 492 5.62 24.03 4.54
N LEU A 493 4.55 23.95 5.35
CA LEU A 493 3.78 25.13 5.75
C LEU A 493 4.46 25.90 6.90
N PRO A 494 4.38 27.25 6.90
CA PRO A 494 4.86 28.08 8.01
C PRO A 494 4.27 27.68 9.36
N GLN A 495 4.99 27.92 10.46
CA GLN A 495 4.52 27.55 11.81
C GLN A 495 3.13 28.12 12.12
N ALA A 496 2.88 29.40 11.86
CA ALA A 496 1.58 30.02 12.09
C ALA A 496 0.44 29.32 11.30
N ALA A 497 0.71 28.85 10.08
CA ALA A 497 -0.24 28.08 9.30
C ALA A 497 -0.52 26.70 9.91
N ARG A 498 0.51 26.01 10.41
CA ARG A 498 0.34 24.71 11.09
C ARG A 498 -0.41 24.84 12.41
N GLU A 499 -0.16 25.89 13.19
CA GLU A 499 -0.91 26.17 14.42
C GLU A 499 -2.40 26.44 14.13
N ALA A 500 -2.70 27.20 13.07
CA ALA A 500 -4.08 27.43 12.62
C ALA A 500 -4.78 26.13 12.18
N LEU A 501 -4.08 25.25 11.45
CA LEU A 501 -4.60 23.92 11.07
C LEU A 501 -4.83 23.03 12.29
N ALA A 502 -3.86 22.96 13.22
CA ALA A 502 -4.00 22.19 14.44
C ALA A 502 -5.19 22.68 15.28
N ALA A 503 -5.48 23.99 15.30
CA ALA A 503 -6.66 24.55 15.96
C ALA A 503 -7.96 24.14 15.29
N PHE A 504 -8.01 24.20 13.95
CA PHE A 504 -9.19 23.78 13.20
C PHE A 504 -9.50 22.29 13.39
N PHE A 505 -8.47 21.45 13.40
CA PHE A 505 -8.61 20.01 13.57
C PHE A 505 -8.54 19.53 15.04
N ALA A 506 -8.52 20.41 16.05
CA ALA A 506 -8.37 19.97 17.45
C ALA A 506 -9.51 19.03 17.94
N ASP A 507 -10.70 19.22 17.37
CA ASP A 507 -11.93 18.47 17.68
C ASP A 507 -12.15 17.25 16.76
N VAL A 508 -11.18 16.87 15.92
CA VAL A 508 -11.29 15.60 15.19
C VAL A 508 -11.23 14.42 16.14
N HIS A 509 -11.71 13.29 15.65
CA HIS A 509 -11.66 12.03 16.37
C HIS A 509 -10.20 11.58 16.56
N ALA A 510 -9.82 11.20 17.78
CA ALA A 510 -8.47 10.74 18.09
C ALA A 510 -8.39 9.22 17.94
N ASP A 511 -7.28 8.71 17.40
CA ASP A 511 -7.00 7.27 17.34
C ASP A 511 -6.64 6.69 18.72
N TRP A 512 -6.10 7.55 19.59
CA TRP A 512 -5.79 7.22 20.97
C TRP A 512 -5.84 8.47 21.88
N ASP A 513 -6.34 8.26 23.09
CA ASP A 513 -6.36 9.23 24.17
C ASP A 513 -5.52 8.68 25.34
N ALA A 514 -4.75 9.56 25.98
CA ALA A 514 -3.97 9.19 27.16
C ALA A 514 -4.02 10.29 28.22
N GLN A 515 -3.86 9.88 29.48
CA GLN A 515 -3.61 10.81 30.57
C GLN A 515 -2.11 10.96 30.79
N GLY A 516 -1.67 12.20 30.97
CA GLY A 516 -0.30 12.56 31.33
C GLY A 516 -0.25 13.25 32.69
N ARG A 517 0.92 13.22 33.33
CA ARG A 517 1.21 14.06 34.48
C ARG A 517 2.53 14.78 34.28
N THR A 518 2.53 16.09 34.45
CA THR A 518 3.74 16.90 34.44
C THR A 518 4.62 16.52 35.64
N VAL A 519 5.86 16.14 35.39
CA VAL A 519 6.84 15.77 36.43
C VAL A 519 8.01 16.74 36.51
N GLY A 520 8.15 17.65 35.54
CA GLY A 520 9.15 18.70 35.56
C GLY A 520 8.88 19.77 34.53
N VAL A 521 9.18 21.02 34.88
CA VAL A 521 9.23 22.17 33.98
C VAL A 521 10.56 22.86 34.22
N GLY A 522 11.33 23.11 33.16
CA GLY A 522 12.64 23.75 33.27
C GLY A 522 13.08 24.40 31.97
N ALA A 523 14.34 24.87 31.94
CA ALA A 523 14.91 25.55 30.77
C ALA A 523 14.90 24.68 29.49
N ASN A 524 14.91 23.35 29.65
CA ASN A 524 14.88 22.39 28.56
C ASN A 524 13.45 22.02 28.10
N GLY A 525 12.42 22.62 28.71
CA GLY A 525 11.02 22.43 28.38
C GLY A 525 10.22 21.66 29.45
N ILE A 526 9.21 20.91 29.03
CA ILE A 526 8.24 20.24 29.91
C ILE A 526 8.41 18.72 29.82
N THR A 527 8.54 18.06 30.98
CA THR A 527 8.64 16.62 31.10
C THR A 527 7.34 16.03 31.65
N ILE A 528 6.81 15.03 30.94
CA ILE A 528 5.50 14.42 31.21
C ILE A 528 5.67 12.91 31.30
N VAL A 529 5.06 12.29 32.31
CA VAL A 529 4.91 10.83 32.39
C VAL A 529 3.54 10.44 31.83
N SER A 530 3.49 9.43 30.96
CA SER A 530 2.27 8.93 30.33
C SER A 530 2.42 7.47 29.87
N CYS A 531 1.34 6.88 29.39
CA CYS A 531 1.36 5.78 28.43
C CYS A 531 1.14 6.35 27.02
N VAL A 532 1.88 5.87 26.02
CA VAL A 532 1.68 6.25 24.61
C VAL A 532 1.88 5.04 23.71
N PRO A 533 1.44 5.07 22.44
CA PRO A 533 1.64 3.94 21.55
C PRO A 533 3.13 3.67 21.26
N SER A 534 3.49 2.40 21.11
CA SER A 534 4.87 1.93 20.91
C SER A 534 5.60 2.56 19.72
N PHE A 535 4.89 2.97 18.66
CA PHE A 535 5.51 3.56 17.47
C PHE A 535 6.27 4.85 17.77
N LEU A 536 5.84 5.65 18.76
CA LEU A 536 6.51 6.89 19.14
C LEU A 536 7.94 6.66 19.64
N LEU A 537 8.23 5.47 20.21
CA LEU A 537 9.58 5.12 20.67
C LEU A 537 10.52 4.78 19.51
N THR A 538 9.98 4.22 18.43
CA THR A 538 10.81 3.77 17.30
C THR A 538 11.34 4.94 16.46
N GLY A 539 10.75 6.14 16.61
CA GLY A 539 11.08 7.30 15.79
C GLY A 539 10.79 7.13 14.29
N ARG A 540 10.15 6.02 13.88
CA ARG A 540 9.86 5.71 12.47
C ARG A 540 8.78 6.61 11.87
N ARG A 541 7.95 7.24 12.71
CA ARG A 541 6.83 8.10 12.32
C ARG A 541 7.05 9.52 12.84
N PRO A 542 7.45 10.47 11.97
CA PRO A 542 7.52 11.88 12.33
C PRO A 542 6.19 12.34 12.89
N THR A 543 6.21 12.89 14.11
CA THR A 543 5.01 13.33 14.84
C THR A 543 5.15 14.81 15.14
N ALA A 544 4.22 15.62 14.65
CA ALA A 544 4.07 17.01 15.04
C ALA A 544 3.39 17.09 16.41
N ALA A 545 3.85 18.00 17.26
CA ALA A 545 3.32 18.16 18.60
C ALA A 545 2.78 19.58 18.78
N PHE A 546 1.56 19.69 19.31
CA PHE A 546 0.93 20.98 19.56
C PHE A 546 0.39 21.02 20.99
N VAL A 547 0.68 22.11 21.68
CA VAL A 547 0.12 22.40 23.01
C VAL A 547 -1.16 23.19 22.85
N VAL A 548 -2.22 22.72 23.49
CA VAL A 548 -3.50 23.44 23.62
C VAL A 548 -3.55 24.06 25.01
N ALA A 549 -3.47 25.38 25.07
CA ALA A 549 -3.59 26.15 26.31
C ALA A 549 -5.04 26.17 26.80
N ALA A 550 -5.24 26.41 28.11
CA ALA A 550 -6.58 26.58 28.69
C ALA A 550 -7.39 27.72 28.06
N THR A 551 -6.71 28.70 27.44
CA THR A 551 -7.33 29.80 26.68
C THR A 551 -7.83 29.38 25.29
N GLY A 552 -7.61 28.13 24.88
CA GLY A 552 -7.88 27.62 23.53
C GLY A 552 -6.79 27.93 22.51
N GLN A 553 -5.73 28.65 22.91
CA GLN A 553 -4.61 28.97 22.03
C GLN A 553 -3.76 27.72 21.77
N ILE A 554 -3.44 27.46 20.51
CA ILE A 554 -2.57 26.35 20.10
C ILE A 554 -1.18 26.86 19.72
N ARG A 555 -0.15 26.18 20.21
CA ARG A 555 1.25 26.44 19.89
C ARG A 555 1.98 25.18 19.49
N GLU A 556 2.77 25.25 18.43
CA GLU A 556 3.61 24.13 18.04
C GLU A 556 4.77 23.96 19.03
N THR A 557 5.08 22.71 19.34
CA THR A 557 6.27 22.32 20.11
C THR A 557 6.97 21.14 19.43
N ARG A 558 8.10 20.70 19.99
CA ARG A 558 8.84 19.54 19.51
C ARG A 558 8.96 18.52 20.62
N LEU A 559 8.56 17.28 20.34
CA LEU A 559 8.94 16.14 21.18
C LEU A 559 10.45 15.95 21.06
N ALA A 560 11.18 16.32 22.12
CA ALA A 560 12.64 16.33 22.17
C ALA A 560 13.22 14.96 22.52
N SER A 561 12.58 14.24 23.45
CA SER A 561 12.97 12.88 23.81
C SER A 561 11.80 12.06 24.32
N ILE A 562 11.93 10.74 24.17
CA ILE A 562 11.02 9.73 24.71
C ILE A 562 11.86 8.63 25.37
N THR A 563 11.55 8.33 26.62
CA THR A 563 12.27 7.31 27.40
C THR A 563 11.28 6.30 27.96
N ALA A 564 11.46 5.02 27.61
CA ALA A 564 10.63 3.94 28.15
C ALA A 564 10.81 3.81 29.67
N LEU A 565 9.71 3.52 30.36
CA LEU A 565 9.69 3.24 31.80
C LEU A 565 9.53 1.74 32.05
N ALA A 566 10.17 1.25 33.11
CA ALA A 566 10.06 -0.15 33.51
C ALA A 566 8.70 -0.50 34.14
N ARG A 567 7.97 0.49 34.67
CA ARG A 567 6.66 0.31 35.32
C ARG A 567 5.63 1.25 34.71
N PRO A 568 4.40 0.77 34.47
CA PRO A 568 3.35 1.62 33.96
C PRO A 568 2.91 2.66 34.99
N PRO A 569 2.73 3.93 34.61
CA PRO A 569 2.08 4.89 35.47
C PRO A 569 0.61 4.50 35.65
N ARG A 570 0.01 4.88 36.79
CA ARG A 570 -1.44 4.74 37.02
C ARG A 570 -2.20 5.86 36.28
N LEU A 571 -2.09 5.86 34.96
CA LEU A 571 -2.69 6.85 34.05
C LEU A 571 -3.48 6.09 32.97
N ALA A 572 -4.64 6.62 32.60
CA ALA A 572 -5.49 6.01 31.59
C ALA A 572 -4.84 6.09 30.19
N PHE A 573 -5.11 5.07 29.38
CA PHE A 573 -4.78 5.02 27.96
C PHE A 573 -5.91 4.27 27.26
N GLU A 574 -6.45 4.88 26.22
CA GLU A 574 -7.53 4.35 25.40
C GLU A 574 -7.10 4.47 23.93
N ALA A 575 -7.37 3.44 23.15
CA ALA A 575 -7.11 3.43 21.71
C ALA A 575 -8.23 2.66 21.03
N GLU A 576 -8.75 3.18 19.93
CA GLU A 576 -9.72 2.45 19.10
C GLU A 576 -9.05 1.37 18.27
N ARG A 577 -7.77 1.61 17.94
CA ARG A 577 -6.98 0.75 17.09
C ARG A 577 -6.22 -0.29 17.92
N MET A 578 -6.52 -1.56 17.66
CA MET A 578 -5.92 -2.71 18.35
C MET A 578 -4.41 -2.87 18.12
N ASP A 579 -3.85 -2.26 17.06
CA ASP A 579 -2.41 -2.28 16.78
C ASP A 579 -1.62 -1.25 17.61
N LEU A 580 -2.28 -0.34 18.34
CA LEU A 580 -1.64 0.67 19.18
C LEU A 580 -1.33 0.11 20.57
N THR A 581 -0.21 -0.61 20.68
CA THR A 581 0.25 -1.16 21.97
C THR A 581 0.75 -0.03 22.89
N PRO A 582 0.19 0.14 24.11
CA PRO A 582 0.64 1.18 25.03
C PRO A 582 2.00 0.82 25.63
N VAL A 583 2.88 1.81 25.68
CA VAL A 583 4.19 1.75 26.32
C VAL A 583 4.29 2.88 27.34
N PRO A 584 4.67 2.59 28.59
CA PRO A 584 4.87 3.61 29.59
C PRO A 584 6.15 4.40 29.32
N VAL A 585 6.06 5.71 29.35
CA VAL A 585 7.14 6.60 28.93
C VAL A 585 7.23 7.88 29.76
N THR A 586 8.43 8.47 29.73
CA THR A 586 8.63 9.88 29.97
C THR A 586 8.83 10.60 28.63
N LEU A 587 8.04 11.62 28.37
CA LEU A 587 8.09 12.50 27.19
C LEU A 587 8.70 13.84 27.61
N THR A 588 9.66 14.35 26.86
CA THR A 588 10.17 15.72 27.05
C THR A 588 9.85 16.55 25.82
N PHE A 589 9.13 17.66 26.02
CA PHE A 589 8.79 18.61 24.98
C PHE A 589 9.65 19.86 25.11
N ALA A 590 10.13 20.39 23.99
CA ALA A 590 10.94 21.60 23.95
C ALA A 590 10.16 22.84 24.44
N PRO A 591 10.85 23.91 24.89
CA PRO A 591 10.22 25.18 25.24
C PRO A 591 9.44 25.75 24.05
N ILE A 592 8.32 26.40 24.34
CA ILE A 592 7.50 27.10 23.34
C ILE A 592 8.10 28.51 23.18
N ASN A 593 8.64 28.82 21.99
CA ASN A 593 9.09 30.18 21.69
C ASN A 593 7.88 31.07 21.43
N THR A 594 7.72 32.12 22.22
CA THR A 594 6.55 33.01 22.20
C THR A 594 6.71 34.26 21.33
N SER A 595 7.89 34.54 20.75
CA SER A 595 8.12 35.75 19.94
C SER A 595 8.63 35.48 18.52
N GLU A 596 7.95 36.06 17.52
CA GLU A 596 8.44 36.18 16.13
C GLU A 596 9.15 37.53 15.87
N SER A 597 9.60 38.26 16.90
CA SER A 597 10.22 39.58 16.72
C SER A 597 11.50 39.79 17.55
N SER A 598 12.61 39.89 16.81
CA SER A 598 13.89 40.57 17.10
C SER A 598 14.92 39.92 18.07
N PRO A 599 16.20 39.85 17.67
CA PRO A 599 17.28 39.29 18.49
C PRO A 599 17.89 40.41 19.34
N LEU A 600 17.30 40.72 20.50
CA LEU A 600 17.93 41.44 21.62
C LEU A 600 16.81 41.82 22.58
N MET A 601 16.67 41.11 23.70
CA MET A 601 16.36 41.68 25.02
C MET A 601 16.51 40.60 26.10
N THR A 602 16.96 41.08 27.25
CA THR A 602 17.52 40.40 28.41
C THR A 602 16.47 39.83 29.37
N ALA A 603 16.86 38.75 30.06
CA ALA A 603 16.34 38.20 31.32
C ALA A 603 15.10 37.26 31.29
N PRO A 604 15.11 36.17 32.10
CA PRO A 604 14.12 35.10 32.07
C PRO A 604 12.91 35.45 32.96
N THR A 605 11.89 36.10 32.42
CA THR A 605 10.64 36.34 33.18
C THR A 605 9.34 36.14 32.41
N GLU A 606 9.38 35.59 31.19
CA GLU A 606 8.16 35.22 30.43
C GLU A 606 8.05 33.72 30.11
N LEU A 607 8.76 32.85 30.84
CA LEU A 607 8.55 31.39 30.71
C LEU A 607 7.26 30.88 31.42
N ASN A 608 6.48 31.78 32.04
CA ASN A 608 5.30 31.46 32.85
C ASN A 608 3.96 31.88 32.22
N ALA A 609 3.91 32.32 30.95
CA ALA A 609 2.68 32.81 30.33
C ALA A 609 2.01 31.80 29.37
N LEU A 610 2.19 30.50 29.62
CA LEU A 610 1.20 29.52 29.18
C LEU A 610 0.68 28.80 30.44
N PRO A 611 -0.61 28.93 30.79
CA PRO A 611 -1.19 28.12 31.85
C PRO A 611 -0.96 26.65 31.49
N CYS A 612 -0.64 25.83 32.51
CA CYS A 612 -0.32 24.41 32.40
C CYS A 612 -1.05 23.75 31.20
N PRO A 613 -0.33 23.17 30.21
CA PRO A 613 -0.97 22.62 29.03
C PRO A 613 -2.07 21.64 29.43
N GLN A 614 -3.32 21.86 28.99
CA GLN A 614 -4.40 20.94 29.33
C GLN A 614 -4.38 19.72 28.42
N VAL A 615 -4.00 19.93 27.15
CA VAL A 615 -3.96 18.90 26.12
C VAL A 615 -2.74 19.08 25.23
N LEU A 616 -2.10 17.97 24.91
CA LEU A 616 -1.08 17.84 23.87
C LEU A 616 -1.69 17.05 22.70
N LEU A 617 -1.69 17.65 21.52
CA LEU A 617 -2.02 16.97 20.27
C LEU A 617 -0.73 16.42 19.65
N LEU A 618 -0.74 15.13 19.32
CA LEU A 618 0.36 14.42 18.69
C LEU A 618 -0.12 13.92 17.34
N LEU A 619 0.27 14.62 16.27
CA LEU A 619 -0.27 14.41 14.93
C LEU A 619 0.79 13.79 14.03
N SER A 620 0.48 12.64 13.42
CA SER A 620 1.19 12.12 12.25
C SER A 620 0.26 12.09 11.04
N ASP A 621 0.76 11.66 9.90
CA ASP A 621 0.01 11.54 8.65
C ASP A 621 -1.17 10.55 8.74
N ASP A 622 -1.07 9.51 9.56
CA ASP A 622 -2.11 8.47 9.72
C ASP A 622 -2.55 8.23 11.17
N LEU A 623 -2.13 9.05 12.14
CA LEU A 623 -2.50 8.92 13.55
C LEU A 623 -2.69 10.26 14.25
N ILE A 624 -3.73 10.32 15.06
CA ILE A 624 -4.11 11.46 15.89
C ILE A 624 -4.09 11.00 17.34
N GLY A 625 -3.15 11.53 18.12
CA GLY A 625 -3.05 11.30 19.54
C GLY A 625 -3.47 12.51 20.35
N ARG A 626 -4.20 12.27 21.45
CA ARG A 626 -4.52 13.28 22.45
C ARG A 626 -3.98 12.87 23.80
N LEU A 627 -3.14 13.73 24.38
CA LEU A 627 -2.58 13.56 25.72
C LEU A 627 -3.12 14.64 26.63
N THR A 628 -4.09 14.29 27.48
CA THR A 628 -4.69 15.20 28.45
C THR A 628 -3.88 15.19 29.73
N LEU A 629 -3.42 16.34 30.20
CA LEU A 629 -2.65 16.43 31.43
C LEU A 629 -3.58 16.53 32.64
N ALA A 630 -3.40 15.65 33.60
CA ALA A 630 -4.05 15.75 34.90
C ALA A 630 -3.56 17.01 35.61
N ALA A 631 -4.51 17.74 36.22
CA ALA A 631 -4.26 18.95 37.00
C ALA A 631 -3.36 18.69 38.21
#